data_AF-A0A5B7T0R8-F1
#
_entry.id   AF-A0A5B7T0R8-F1
#
_cell.length_a   1.000
_cell.length_b   1.000
_cell.length_c   1.000
_cell.angle_alpha   90.00
_cell.angle_beta   90.00
_cell.angle_gamma   90.00
#
_symmetry.space_group_name_H-M   'P 1'
#
loop_
_entity.id
_entity.type
_entity.pdbx_description
1 polymer ?
#
loop_
_entity_poly.entity_id
_entity_poly.type
_entity_poly.pdbx_seq_one_letter_code
_entity_poly.pdbx_strand_id
1 'polypeptide(L)'
;MFWLLLALIIIVNLYLYFHYSKRSKQKIQSILDTPEIVSEIKEIVRNHNDSKLVLKLIRDKYFLNTKEAILVLKRIKEEKK
;
A
#
# COMPACT_ATOMS: atom_id res chain seq x y z
N MET A 1 1.13 19.96 34.45
CA MET A 1 2.33 19.58 33.66
C MET A 1 2.19 18.22 32.97
N PHE A 2 1.88 17.12 33.68
CA PHE A 2 1.73 15.78 33.09
C PHE A 2 0.69 15.67 31.95
N TRP A 3 -0.50 16.25 32.15
CA TRP A 3 -1.59 16.18 31.17
C TRP A 3 -1.29 16.90 29.83
N LEU A 4 -0.52 17.99 29.86
CA LEU A 4 -0.08 18.70 28.65
C LEU A 4 0.87 17.86 27.81
N LEU A 5 1.79 17.14 28.48
CA LEU A 5 2.75 16.27 27.80
C LEU A 5 2.06 15.07 27.17
N LEU A 6 1.07 14.48 27.87
CA LEU A 6 0.24 13.40 27.34
C LEU A 6 -0.56 13.83 26.11
N ALA A 7 -1.19 15.01 26.17
CA ALA A 7 -1.93 15.57 25.04
C ALA A 7 -1.02 15.79 23.81
N LEU A 8 0.20 16.30 24.01
CA LEU A 8 1.16 16.52 22.93
C LEU A 8 1.56 15.19 22.25
N ILE A 9 1.82 14.13 23.04
CA ILE A 9 2.14 12.80 22.53
C ILE A 9 1.00 12.24 21.68
N ILE A 10 -0.25 12.40 22.14
CA ILE A 10 -1.44 11.94 21.40
C ILE A 10 -1.55 12.68 20.06
N ILE A 11 -1.40 14.00 20.04
CA ILE A 11 -1.48 14.82 18.82
C ILE A 11 -0.38 14.42 17.82
N VAL A 12 0.86 14.25 18.28
CA VAL A 12 1.97 13.84 17.41
C VAL A 12 1.72 12.44 16.83
N ASN A 13 1.25 11.49 17.63
CA ASN A 13 0.91 10.15 17.15
C ASN A 13 -0.23 10.16 16.14
N LEU A 14 -1.28 10.96 16.38
CA LEU A 14 -2.38 11.16 15.43
C LEU A 14 -1.87 11.76 14.11
N TYR A 15 -1.03 12.80 14.19
CA TYR A 15 -0.45 13.44 13.01
C TYR A 15 0.38 12.45 12.19
N LEU A 16 1.27 11.70 12.85
CA LEU A 16 2.08 10.68 12.21
C LEU A 16 1.19 9.62 11.55
N TYR A 17 0.18 9.10 12.27
CA TYR A 17 -0.76 8.11 11.73
C TYR A 17 -1.46 8.61 10.46
N PHE A 18 -1.99 9.83 10.47
CA PHE A 18 -2.63 10.43 9.30
C PHE A 18 -1.65 10.67 8.15
N HIS A 19 -0.44 11.16 8.44
CA HIS A 19 0.57 11.43 7.44
C HIS A 19 1.05 10.15 6.75
N TYR A 20 1.35 9.09 7.51
CA TYR A 20 1.72 7.78 6.97
C TYR A 20 0.58 7.17 6.14
N SER A 21 -0.67 7.29 6.61
CA SER A 21 -1.85 6.83 5.87
C SER A 21 -2.02 7.57 4.53
N LYS A 22 -1.85 8.89 4.51
CA LYS A 22 -1.94 9.71 3.28
C LYS A 22 -0.85 9.34 2.28
N ARG A 23 0.40 9.19 2.75
CA ARG A 23 1.53 8.79 1.90
C ARG A 23 1.33 7.39 1.29
N SER A 24 0.84 6.46 2.10
CA SER A 24 0.52 5.10 1.66
C SER A 24 -0.55 5.11 0.56
N LYS A 25 -1.62 5.88 0.75
CA LYS A 25 -2.68 6.05 -0.27
C LYS A 25 -2.16 6.64 -1.58
N GLN A 26 -1.33 7.68 -1.51
CA GLN A 26 -0.72 8.28 -2.69
C GLN A 26 0.16 7.28 -3.45
N LYS A 27 0.93 6.46 -2.73
CA LYS A 27 1.77 5.42 -3.33
C LYS A 27 0.95 4.35 -4.06
N ILE A 28 -0.12 3.87 -3.43
CA ILE A 28 -1.05 2.92 -4.06
C ILE A 28 -1.70 3.55 -5.29
N GLN A 29 -2.15 4.80 -5.21
CA GLN A 29 -2.80 5.49 -6.31
C GLN A 29 -1.85 5.69 -7.49
N SER A 30 -0.60 6.10 -7.24
CA SER A 30 0.42 6.24 -8.28
C SER A 30 0.67 4.92 -9.05
N ILE A 31 0.64 3.78 -8.36
CA ILE A 31 0.79 2.47 -8.99
C ILE A 31 -0.42 2.14 -9.88
N LEU A 32 -1.63 2.44 -9.41
CA LEU A 32 -2.86 2.16 -10.13
C LEU A 32 -3.08 3.09 -11.33
N ASP A 33 -2.64 4.34 -11.23
CA ASP A 33 -2.73 5.33 -12.31
C ASP A 33 -1.71 5.05 -13.44
N THR A 34 -0.73 4.17 -13.21
CA THR A 34 0.30 3.83 -14.20
C THR A 34 -0.03 2.50 -14.89
N PRO A 35 -0.55 2.54 -16.14
CA PRO A 35 -1.04 1.34 -16.82
C PRO A 35 0.05 0.30 -17.09
N GLU A 36 1.30 0.70 -17.34
CA GLU A 36 2.41 -0.26 -17.52
C GLU A 36 2.65 -1.08 -16.25
N ILE A 37 2.65 -0.41 -15.09
CA ILE A 37 2.86 -1.07 -13.79
C ILE A 37 1.70 -2.03 -13.49
N VAL A 38 0.47 -1.60 -13.75
CA VAL A 38 -0.71 -2.47 -13.57
C VAL A 38 -0.63 -3.70 -14.47
N SER A 39 -0.21 -3.54 -15.73
CA SER A 39 -0.02 -4.65 -16.67
C SER A 39 1.04 -5.64 -16.17
N GLU A 40 2.16 -5.13 -15.69
CA GLU A 40 3.25 -5.94 -15.14
C GLU A 40 2.81 -6.71 -13.89
N ILE A 41 2.05 -6.08 -12.99
CA ILE A 41 1.47 -6.75 -11.83
C ILE A 41 0.49 -7.85 -12.27
N LYS A 42 -0.35 -7.59 -13.28
CA LYS A 42 -1.26 -8.60 -13.84
C LYS A 42 -0.49 -9.79 -14.42
N GLU A 43 0.65 -9.55 -15.05
CA GLU A 43 1.52 -10.61 -15.57
C GLU A 43 2.15 -11.43 -14.45
N ILE A 44 2.67 -10.79 -13.40
CA ILE A 44 3.22 -11.47 -12.21
C ILE A 44 2.15 -12.38 -11.58
N VAL A 45 0.92 -11.88 -11.43
CA VAL A 45 -0.22 -12.63 -10.90
C VAL A 45 -0.61 -13.80 -11.82
N ARG A 46 -0.49 -13.64 -13.15
CA ARG A 46 -0.80 -14.71 -14.11
C ARG A 46 0.26 -15.82 -14.12
N ASN A 47 1.52 -15.45 -13.92
CA ASN A 47 2.66 -16.36 -14.01
C ASN A 47 2.92 -17.13 -12.69
N HIS A 48 2.35 -16.68 -11.57
CA HIS A 48 2.55 -17.30 -10.26
C HIS A 48 1.21 -17.63 -9.58
N ASN A 49 1.00 -18.91 -9.28
CA ASN A 49 -0.18 -19.37 -8.54
C ASN A 49 -0.05 -19.18 -7.01
N ASP A 50 1.16 -18.97 -6.48
CA ASP A 50 1.39 -18.74 -5.06
C ASP A 50 1.19 -17.27 -4.67
N SER A 51 0.14 -17.03 -3.87
CA SER A 51 -0.22 -15.70 -3.37
C SER A 51 0.86 -15.08 -2.48
N LYS A 52 1.63 -15.87 -1.72
CA LYS A 52 2.73 -15.36 -0.88
C LYS A 52 3.89 -14.87 -1.74
N LEU A 53 4.20 -15.61 -2.81
CA LEU A 53 5.24 -15.26 -3.76
C LEU A 53 4.87 -13.99 -4.53
N VAL A 54 3.64 -13.90 -5.04
CA VAL A 54 3.12 -12.70 -5.71
C VAL A 54 3.22 -11.46 -4.81
N LEU A 55 2.79 -11.58 -3.55
CA LEU A 55 2.89 -10.49 -2.58
C LEU A 55 4.34 -10.06 -2.35
N LYS A 56 5.27 -11.02 -2.20
CA LYS A 56 6.69 -10.73 -2.01
C LYS A 56 7.26 -9.99 -3.23
N LEU A 57 7.00 -10.48 -4.44
CA LEU A 57 7.52 -9.90 -5.68
C LEU A 57 7.04 -8.45 -5.88
N ILE A 58 5.75 -8.19 -5.71
CA ILE A 58 5.17 -6.84 -5.88
C ILE A 58 5.69 -5.91 -4.78
N ARG A 59 5.78 -6.41 -3.54
CA ARG A 59 6.28 -5.65 -2.40
C ARG A 59 7.72 -5.21 -2.61
N ASP A 60 8.57 -6.15 -3.00
CA ASP A 60 10.01 -5.89 -3.15
C ASP A 60 10.27 -5.02 -4.39
N LYS A 61 9.50 -5.17 -5.47
CA LYS A 61 9.65 -4.40 -6.72
C LYS A 61 9.17 -2.95 -6.62
N TYR A 62 8.02 -2.70 -5.97
CA TYR A 62 7.43 -1.37 -5.85
C TYR A 62 7.61 -0.77 -4.45
N PHE A 63 8.49 -1.37 -3.64
CA PHE A 63 8.79 -0.97 -2.26
C PHE A 63 7.54 -0.82 -1.37
N LEU A 64 6.50 -1.62 -1.61
CA LEU A 64 5.26 -1.54 -0.84
C LEU A 64 5.45 -2.16 0.55
N ASN A 65 4.54 -1.90 1.46
CA ASN A 65 4.33 -2.77 2.60
C ASN A 65 3.29 -3.86 2.27
N THR A 66 3.13 -4.85 3.15
CA THR A 66 2.18 -5.95 2.93
C THR A 66 0.73 -5.46 2.76
N LYS A 67 0.30 -4.45 3.52
CA LYS A 67 -1.06 -3.90 3.42
C LYS A 67 -1.29 -3.18 2.10
N GLU A 68 -0.30 -2.40 1.65
CA GLU A 68 -0.31 -1.69 0.36
C GLU A 68 -0.37 -2.68 -0.81
N ALA A 69 0.48 -3.72 -0.80
CA ALA A 69 0.50 -4.72 -1.86
C ALA A 69 -0.85 -5.47 -1.97
N ILE A 70 -1.46 -5.82 -0.83
CA ILE A 70 -2.80 -6.43 -0.81
C ILE A 70 -3.86 -5.48 -1.39
N LEU A 71 -3.82 -4.20 -1.03
CA LEU A 71 -4.78 -3.21 -1.53
C LEU A 71 -4.64 -2.97 -3.04
N VAL A 72 -3.42 -2.91 -3.56
CA VAL A 72 -3.15 -2.81 -5.00
C VAL A 72 -3.74 -4.02 -5.73
N LEU A 73 -3.43 -5.24 -5.27
CA LEU A 73 -3.96 -6.47 -5.87
C LEU A 73 -5.48 -6.52 -5.83
N LYS A 74 -6.09 -6.10 -4.72
CA LYS A 74 -7.55 -6.04 -4.58
C LYS A 74 -8.17 -5.09 -5.61
N ARG A 75 -7.64 -3.87 -5.77
CA ARG A 75 -8.15 -2.89 -6.74
C ARG A 75 -7.96 -3.34 -8.18
N ILE A 76 -6.81 -3.91 -8.53
CA ILE A 76 -6.56 -4.47 -9.87
C ILE A 76 -7.53 -5.62 -10.19
N LYS A 77 -7.92 -6.42 -9.19
CA LYS A 77 -8.92 -7.50 -9.35
C LYS A 77 -10.35 -6.95 -9.49
N GLU A 78 -10.68 -5.84 -8.83
CA GLU A 78 -12.00 -5.20 -8.89
C GLU A 78 -12.24 -4.49 -10.23
N GLU A 79 -11.22 -3.91 -10.86
CA GLU A 79 -11.31 -3.36 -12.23
C GLU A 79 -11.65 -4.40 -13.31
N LYS A 80 -11.59 -5.70 -12.99
CA LYS A 80 -11.94 -6.80 -13.89
C LYS A 80 -13.45 -7.07 -13.96
N LYS A 81 -14.25 -6.43 -13.11
CA LYS A 81 -15.70 -6.61 -12.98
C LYS A 81 -16.45 -5.44 -13.57
#